data_AF-A0A3Q3A0Z2-F1
#
_entry.id   AF-A0A3Q3A0Z2-F1
#
_cell.length_a   1.000
_cell.length_b   1.000
_cell.length_c   1.000
_cell.angle_alpha   90.00
_cell.angle_beta   90.00
_cell.angle_gamma   90.00
#
_symmetry.space_group_name_H-M   'P 1'
#
loop_
_entity.id
_entity.type
_entity.pdbx_description
1 polymer ?
#
loop_
_entity_poly.entity_id
_entity_poly.type
_entity_poly.pdbx_seq_one_letter_code
_entity_poly.pdbx_strand_id
1 'polypeptide(L)' 'MTTRTTTSWTWTCTSQAKHVTDLSYDQYYPETHTCYSILELPMYSKKEILQTKLTEALSNSNEINE' A
#
# COMPACT_ATOMS: atom_id res chain seq x y z
N MET A 1 -22.74 9.95 34.64
CA MET A 1 -21.80 10.59 33.68
C MET A 1 -21.62 9.62 32.52
N THR A 2 -22.37 9.80 31.43
CA THR A 2 -22.34 8.92 30.26
C THR A 2 -21.20 9.37 29.35
N THR A 3 -20.11 8.62 29.32
CA THR A 3 -19.01 8.84 28.38
C THR A 3 -19.50 8.42 27.00
N ARG A 4 -19.77 9.39 26.11
CA ARG A 4 -19.96 9.16 24.68
C ARG A 4 -18.65 8.63 24.12
N THR A 5 -18.54 7.32 23.91
CA THR A 5 -17.49 6.72 23.08
C THR A 5 -17.77 7.07 21.63
N THR A 6 -17.09 8.09 21.12
CA THR A 6 -17.07 8.42 19.70
C THR A 6 -16.24 7.35 18.99
N THR A 7 -16.86 6.26 18.55
CA THR A 7 -16.21 5.34 17.61
C THR A 7 -16.09 6.06 16.27
N SER A 8 -14.96 6.74 16.08
CA SER A 8 -14.52 7.23 14.78
C SER A 8 -14.28 6.00 13.90
N TRP A 9 -15.06 5.84 12.82
CA TRP A 9 -14.83 4.83 11.79
C TRP A 9 -13.54 5.18 11.05
N THR A 10 -12.40 4.89 11.66
CA THR A 10 -11.09 5.06 11.05
C THR A 10 -10.87 3.89 10.10
N TRP A 11 -10.92 4.17 8.80
CA TRP A 11 -10.46 3.22 7.78
C TRP A 11 -8.94 3.11 7.92
N THR A 12 -8.47 1.98 8.44
CA THR A 12 -7.05 1.74 8.65
C THR A 12 -6.51 0.91 7.49
N CYS A 13 -5.60 1.48 6.70
CA CYS A 13 -4.82 0.73 5.72
C CYS A 13 -3.52 0.27 6.39
N THR A 14 -3.24 -1.02 6.34
CA THR A 14 -2.06 -1.63 6.94
C THR A 14 -1.00 -1.87 5.86
N SER A 15 0.22 -1.38 6.04
CA SER A 15 1.34 -1.72 5.15
C SER A 15 2.17 -2.88 5.69
N GLN A 16 2.57 -3.80 4.82
CA GLN A 16 3.39 -4.96 5.16
C GLN A 16 4.57 -5.05 4.20
N ALA A 17 5.75 -5.43 4.71
CA ALA A 17 6.92 -5.66 3.88
C ALA A 17 6.88 -7.09 3.33
N LYS A 18 6.99 -7.24 2.02
CA LYS A 18 7.04 -8.53 1.32
C LYS A 18 8.49 -8.89 1.04
N HIS A 19 8.90 -10.07 1.52
CA HIS A 19 10.21 -10.63 1.19
C HIS A 19 10.14 -11.28 -0.19
N VAL A 20 10.77 -10.65 -1.18
CA VAL A 20 10.91 -11.18 -2.54
C VAL A 20 12.27 -11.86 -2.64
N THR A 21 12.32 -13.10 -3.11
CA THR A 21 13.56 -13.90 -3.23
C THR A 21 14.45 -13.48 -4.41
N ASP A 22 14.00 -12.54 -5.22
CA ASP A 22 14.73 -11.98 -6.34
C ASP A 22 15.48 -10.71 -5.93
N LEU A 23 16.71 -10.52 -6.44
CA LEU A 23 17.57 -9.38 -6.11
C LEU A 23 17.07 -8.06 -6.69
N SER A 24 16.02 -8.07 -7.50
CA SER A 24 15.47 -6.89 -8.17
C SER A 24 14.15 -6.42 -7.55
N TYR A 25 14.09 -6.29 -6.22
CA TYR A 25 12.93 -5.76 -5.49
C TYR A 25 12.48 -4.36 -5.96
N ASP A 26 13.37 -3.56 -6.52
CA ASP A 26 13.06 -2.22 -7.04
C ASP A 26 12.27 -2.21 -8.37
N GLN A 27 12.17 -3.36 -9.07
CA GLN A 27 11.40 -3.46 -10.31
C GLN A 27 9.90 -3.72 -10.07
N TYR A 28 9.55 -4.30 -8.93
CA TYR A 28 8.18 -4.71 -8.65
C TYR A 28 7.33 -3.52 -8.19
N TYR A 29 6.06 -3.51 -8.59
CA TYR A 29 5.06 -2.60 -8.05
C TYR A 29 4.54 -3.11 -6.70
N PRO A 30 4.03 -2.21 -5.84
CA PRO A 30 3.35 -2.63 -4.61
C PRO A 30 2.03 -3.34 -4.94
N GLU A 31 1.69 -4.34 -4.13
CA GLU A 31 0.47 -5.13 -4.29
C GLU A 31 -0.54 -4.78 -3.20
N THR A 32 -1.83 -4.96 -3.48
CA THR A 32 -2.88 -4.67 -2.50
C THR A 32 -3.84 -5.83 -2.32
N HIS A 33 -4.19 -6.10 -1.06
CA HIS A 33 -5.34 -6.93 -0.71
C HIS A 33 -6.47 -6.02 -0.23
N THR A 34 -7.28 -5.58 -1.19
CA THR A 34 -8.33 -4.57 -0.99
C THR A 34 -9.40 -5.00 0.02
N CYS A 35 -9.70 -6.31 0.10
CA CYS A 35 -10.64 -6.88 1.08
C CYS A 35 -10.16 -6.80 2.54
N TYR A 36 -8.86 -6.65 2.76
CA TYR A 36 -8.25 -6.53 4.09
C TYR A 36 -7.59 -5.17 4.33
N SER A 37 -7.69 -4.25 3.35
CA SER A 37 -6.98 -2.97 3.37
C SER A 37 -5.48 -3.12 3.65
N ILE A 38 -4.86 -4.14 3.08
CA ILE A 38 -3.42 -4.41 3.22
C ILE A 38 -2.68 -3.96 1.96
N LEU A 39 -1.59 -3.22 2.15
CA LEU A 39 -0.64 -2.79 1.13
C LEU A 39 0.68 -3.54 1.33
N GLU A 40 1.00 -4.45 0.43
CA GLU A 40 2.26 -5.18 0.44
C GLU A 40 3.32 -4.42 -0.37
N LEU A 41 4.45 -4.14 0.29
CA LEU A 41 5.56 -3.38 -0.26
C LEU A 41 6.79 -4.29 -0.40
N PRO A 42 7.38 -4.42 -1.60
CA PRO A 42 8.72 -4.94 -1.75
C PRO A 42 9.72 -4.18 -0.86
N MET A 43 10.81 -4.86 -0.46
CA MET A 43 11.90 -4.22 0.29
C MET A 43 12.75 -3.33 -0.63
N TYR A 44 12.21 -2.19 -1.03
CA TYR A 44 12.91 -1.23 -1.89
C TYR A 44 14.25 -0.79 -1.32
N SER A 45 15.25 -0.63 -2.18
CA SER A 45 16.59 -0.20 -1.78
C SER A 45 16.61 1.25 -1.29
N LYS A 46 15.70 2.08 -1.81
CA LYS A 46 15.62 3.52 -1.54
C LYS A 46 14.18 3.97 -1.40
N LYS A 47 13.97 4.96 -0.52
CA LYS A 47 12.66 5.61 -0.33
C LYS A 47 12.12 6.24 -1.61
N GLU A 48 12.99 6.81 -2.44
CA GLU A 48 12.60 7.44 -3.71
C GLU A 48 11.93 6.44 -4.66
N ILE A 49 12.46 5.22 -4.72
CA ILE A 49 11.92 4.15 -5.57
C ILE A 49 10.54 3.73 -5.06
N LEU A 50 10.38 3.53 -3.74
CA LEU A 50 9.07 3.26 -3.13
C LEU A 50 8.06 4.34 -3.48
N GLN A 51 8.44 5.62 -3.35
CA GLN A 51 7.55 6.74 -3.64
C GLN A 51 7.14 6.75 -5.11
N THR A 52 8.11 6.63 -6.03
CA THR A 52 7.83 6.57 -7.48
C THR A 52 6.91 5.40 -7.81
N LYS A 53 7.24 4.18 -7.38
CA LYS A 53 6.45 2.98 -7.67
C LYS A 53 5.05 3.03 -7.08
N LEU A 54 4.90 3.57 -5.87
CA LEU A 54 3.59 3.74 -5.25
C LEU A 54 2.76 4.79 -6.00
N THR A 55 3.35 5.92 -6.36
CA THR A 55 2.65 6.95 -7.13
C THR A 55 2.25 6.43 -8.51
N GLU A 56 3.15 5.74 -9.21
CA GLU A 56 2.84 5.11 -10.51
C GLU A 56 1.70 4.10 -10.40
N ALA A 57 1.71 3.20 -9.41
CA ALA A 57 0.66 2.21 -9.22
C ALA A 57 -0.71 2.86 -8.94
N LEU A 58 -0.75 3.92 -8.15
CA LEU A 58 -1.98 4.67 -7.87
C LEU A 58 -2.45 5.46 -9.09
N SER A 59 -1.53 6.09 -9.84
CA SER A 59 -1.87 6.82 -11.06
C SER A 59 -2.40 5.90 -12.16
N ASN A 60 -1.81 4.71 -12.35
CA ASN A 60 -2.29 3.72 -13.32
C ASN A 60 -3.64 3.12 -12.92
N SER A 61 -3.93 3.00 -11.62
CA SER A 61 -5.23 2.48 -11.16
C SER A 61 -6.42 3.41 -11.44
N ASN A 62 -6.17 4.67 -11.81
CA ASN A 62 -7.21 5.59 -12.29
C ASN A 62 -7.53 5.42 -13.78
N GLU A 63 -6.76 4.60 -14.53
CA GLU A 63 -7.03 4.26 -15.94
C GLU A 63 -7.82 2.96 -16.09
N ILE A 64 -8.73 2.68 -15.16
CA ILE A 64 -9.80 1.70 -15.42
C ILE A 64 -10.79 2.39 -16.36
N ASN A 65 -10.45 2.34 -17.66
CA ASN A 65 -11.40 2.50 -18.74
C ASN A 65 -12.43 1.35 -18.63
N GLU A 66 -13.70 1.74 -18.44
CA GLU A 66 -14.96 1.04 -18.77
C GLU A 66 -15.09 -0.47 -18.48
#